data_AF-A5CCN6-F1
#
_entry.id   AF-A5CCN6-F1
#
_cell.length_a   1.000
_cell.length_b   1.000
_cell.length_c   1.000
_cell.angle_alpha   90.00
_cell.angle_beta   90.00
_cell.angle_gamma   90.00
#
_symmetry.space_group_name_H-M   'P 1'
#
loop_
_entity.id
_entity.type
_entity.pdbx_description
1 polymer ?
#
loop_
_entity_poly.entity_id
_entity_poly.type
_entity_poly.pdbx_seq_one_letter_code
_entity_poly.pdbx_strand_id
1 'polypeptide(L)'
;MMKRLSLILLFPVSCILFTDICCANSCNITDDTISTTVNANNISTEQKISNLAQRYSLILVTDPRCRYCQSFKPTFYQFVEKYKFKSDVIQISMSNITQTYRRLINKIKAVPTVILLDQSGDQSTIFSQGNVSLQCLEQVAIQACEKILQKINSEDL
;
A
#
# COMPACT_ATOMS: atom_id res chain seq x y z
N MET A 1 20.28 -4.87 70.23
CA MET A 1 18.99 -5.38 69.69
C MET A 1 18.80 -4.82 68.29
N MET A 2 18.95 -5.67 67.28
CA MET A 2 18.73 -5.35 65.86
C MET A 2 17.24 -5.39 65.53
N LYS A 3 16.75 -4.39 64.78
CA LYS A 3 15.49 -4.31 64.00
C LYS A 3 15.49 -2.92 63.37
N ARG A 4 15.23 -2.65 62.09
CA ARG A 4 14.83 -3.43 60.92
C ARG A 4 15.17 -2.57 59.69
N LEU A 5 15.55 -3.24 58.60
CA LEU A 5 15.62 -2.73 57.23
C LEU A 5 14.42 -1.82 56.89
N SER A 6 14.69 -0.67 56.28
CA SER A 6 13.71 0.03 55.43
C SER A 6 14.38 0.32 54.08
N LEU A 7 13.99 -0.51 53.12
CA LEU A 7 14.37 -0.46 51.71
C LEU A 7 13.36 0.47 51.01
N ILE A 8 13.77 1.69 50.66
CA ILE A 8 12.96 2.59 49.82
C ILE A 8 13.72 2.80 48.53
N LEU A 9 13.37 1.99 47.53
CA LEU A 9 13.79 2.16 46.15
C LEU A 9 13.03 3.37 45.57
N LEU A 10 13.74 4.47 45.37
CA LEU A 10 13.26 5.60 44.58
C LEU A 10 13.29 5.18 43.10
N PHE A 11 12.15 4.77 42.56
CA PHE A 11 11.93 4.65 41.13
C PHE A 11 11.93 6.07 40.51
N PRO A 12 12.83 6.39 39.57
CA PRO A 12 12.70 7.61 38.80
C PRO A 12 11.49 7.48 37.88
N VAL A 13 10.47 8.31 38.14
CA VAL A 13 9.35 8.56 37.23
C VAL A 13 9.94 9.23 35.99
N SER A 14 10.36 8.41 35.04
CA SER A 14 10.68 8.86 33.69
C SER A 14 9.35 9.24 33.03
N CYS A 15 9.13 10.55 32.91
CA CYS A 15 8.12 11.13 32.04
C CYS A 15 8.45 10.77 30.59
N ILE A 16 7.99 9.61 30.13
CA ILE A 16 7.95 9.32 28.71
C ILE A 16 6.60 9.80 28.19
N LEU A 17 6.57 11.07 27.77
CA LEU A 17 5.53 11.61 26.92
C LEU A 17 5.67 10.95 25.53
N PHE A 18 5.04 9.79 25.35
CA PHE A 18 4.76 9.23 24.03
C PHE A 18 3.36 9.66 23.59
N THR A 19 3.25 10.80 22.91
CA THR A 19 2.15 11.04 21.97
C THR A 19 2.65 11.89 20.82
N ASP A 20 3.24 11.24 19.83
CA ASP A 20 3.13 11.60 18.42
C ASP A 20 3.22 10.30 17.63
N ILE A 21 2.09 9.57 17.59
CA ILE A 21 1.87 8.47 16.65
C ILE A 21 1.64 9.12 15.28
N CYS A 22 2.73 9.58 14.67
CA CYS A 22 2.78 9.66 13.22
C CYS A 22 2.75 8.23 12.70
N CYS A 23 1.79 7.91 11.83
CA CYS A 23 1.76 6.65 11.10
C CYS A 23 3.00 6.57 10.19
N ALA A 24 4.12 6.13 10.75
CA ALA A 24 5.36 5.82 10.05
C ALA A 24 5.63 4.32 10.20
N ASN A 25 4.98 3.53 9.36
CA ASN A 25 5.34 2.14 9.08
C ASN A 25 4.76 1.83 7.68
N SER A 26 5.50 1.45 6.64
CA SER A 26 6.86 0.93 6.55
C SER A 26 7.35 1.12 5.11
N CYS A 27 8.51 1.75 4.92
CA CYS A 27 9.31 1.69 3.69
C CYS A 27 10.79 1.87 4.11
N ASN A 28 11.33 0.93 4.88
CA ASN A 28 12.77 0.84 5.11
C ASN A 28 13.33 -0.25 4.19
N ILE A 29 14.20 0.13 3.27
CA ILE A 29 14.96 -0.78 2.41
C ILE A 29 16.41 -0.72 2.88
N THR A 30 16.94 -1.86 3.30
CA THR A 30 18.39 -2.10 3.36
C THR A 30 18.80 -2.68 2.00
N ASP A 31 19.74 -2.01 1.34
CA ASP A 31 20.33 -2.39 0.06
C ASP A 31 21.41 -3.45 0.29
N ASP A 32 21.26 -4.64 -0.29
CA ASP A 32 22.32 -5.65 -0.35
C ASP A 32 22.55 -6.09 -1.80
N THR A 33 23.66 -5.58 -2.34
CA THR A 33 24.63 -6.21 -3.26
C THR A 33 24.12 -7.32 -4.20
N ILE A 34 23.85 -6.98 -5.47
CA ILE A 34 23.55 -7.94 -6.54
C ILE A 34 24.85 -8.44 -7.21
N SER A 35 25.15 -9.72 -7.03
CA SER A 35 26.07 -10.49 -7.88
C SER A 35 25.29 -11.14 -9.03
N THR A 36 25.72 -10.86 -10.26
CA THR A 36 25.18 -11.39 -11.52
C THR A 36 25.52 -12.87 -11.74
N THR A 37 24.52 -13.74 -11.81
CA THR A 37 24.52 -14.96 -12.67
C THR A 37 23.09 -15.26 -13.16
N VAL A 38 22.94 -15.52 -14.46
CA VAL A 38 21.67 -15.79 -15.14
C VAL A 38 21.28 -17.25 -14.96
N ASN A 39 20.15 -17.49 -14.28
CA ASN A 39 19.47 -18.78 -14.18
C ASN A 39 17.97 -18.50 -14.45
N ALA A 40 17.27 -19.37 -15.18
CA ALA A 40 15.95 -19.12 -15.82
C ALA A 40 14.75 -18.86 -14.88
N ASN A 41 14.99 -18.40 -13.64
CA ASN A 41 13.99 -18.07 -12.62
C ASN A 41 14.12 -16.63 -12.05
N ASN A 42 14.91 -15.74 -12.67
CA ASN A 42 15.10 -14.36 -12.18
C ASN A 42 14.36 -13.33 -13.04
N ILE A 43 13.04 -13.44 -13.14
CA ILE A 43 12.18 -12.39 -13.72
C ILE A 43 12.46 -11.08 -12.95
N SER A 44 12.87 -10.04 -13.68
CA SER A 44 13.15 -8.71 -13.11
C SER A 44 11.91 -8.18 -12.38
N THR A 45 12.12 -7.39 -11.32
CA THR A 45 11.04 -6.69 -10.61
C THR A 45 10.10 -5.96 -11.56
N GLU A 46 10.63 -5.29 -12.58
CA GLU A 46 9.81 -4.58 -13.56
C GLU A 46 8.95 -5.51 -14.41
N GLN A 47 9.47 -6.68 -14.75
CA GLN A 47 8.72 -7.71 -15.48
C GLN A 47 7.63 -8.32 -14.60
N LYS A 48 7.88 -8.54 -13.30
CA LYS A 48 6.86 -9.00 -12.35
C LYS A 48 5.67 -8.03 -12.30
N ILE A 49 5.95 -6.73 -12.20
CA ILE A 49 4.92 -5.68 -12.16
C ILE A 49 4.21 -5.55 -13.50
N SER A 50 4.94 -5.65 -14.62
CA SER A 50 4.33 -5.61 -15.97
C SER A 50 3.41 -6.81 -16.22
N ASN A 51 3.76 -8.00 -15.71
CA ASN A 51 2.89 -9.18 -15.79
C ASN A 51 1.62 -9.00 -14.93
N LEU A 52 1.73 -8.33 -13.78
CA LEU A 52 0.55 -7.95 -12.99
C LEU A 52 -0.38 -7.04 -13.80
N ALA A 53 0.17 -6.06 -14.51
CA ALA A 53 -0.59 -5.12 -15.34
C ALA A 53 -1.37 -5.77 -16.50
N GLN A 54 -0.93 -6.93 -16.99
CA GLN A 54 -1.67 -7.69 -18.00
C GLN A 54 -2.96 -8.32 -17.43
N ARG A 55 -2.96 -8.64 -16.14
CA ARG A 55 -4.03 -9.37 -15.46
C ARG A 55 -4.90 -8.51 -14.55
N TYR A 56 -4.48 -7.28 -14.27
CA TYR A 56 -5.19 -6.42 -13.34
C TYR A 56 -5.24 -4.99 -13.86
N SER A 57 -6.29 -4.28 -13.45
CA SER A 57 -6.47 -2.85 -13.74
C SER A 57 -6.41 -2.05 -12.44
N LEU A 58 -6.09 -0.76 -12.56
CA LEU A 58 -6.03 0.15 -11.42
C LEU A 58 -7.17 1.17 -11.47
N ILE A 59 -7.87 1.37 -10.36
CA ILE A 59 -8.79 2.49 -10.21
C ILE A 59 -8.22 3.45 -9.18
N LEU A 60 -8.02 4.71 -9.60
CA LEU A 60 -7.70 5.79 -8.67
C LEU A 60 -8.98 6.48 -8.23
N VAL A 61 -9.27 6.42 -6.93
CA VAL A 61 -10.39 7.13 -6.32
C VAL A 61 -9.90 8.44 -5.71
N THR A 62 -10.51 9.54 -6.11
CA THR A 62 -10.11 10.92 -5.75
C THR A 62 -11.30 11.77 -5.33
N ASP A 63 -11.03 12.91 -4.67
CA ASP A 63 -11.99 14.01 -4.54
C ASP A 63 -11.43 15.25 -5.28
N PRO A 64 -12.25 16.01 -6.03
CA PRO A 64 -11.78 17.18 -6.78
C PRO A 64 -11.11 18.27 -5.94
N ARG A 65 -11.54 18.44 -4.68
CA ARG A 65 -11.04 19.48 -3.76
C ARG A 65 -9.89 19.00 -2.88
N CYS A 66 -9.49 17.75 -3.01
CA CYS A 66 -8.45 17.13 -2.21
C CYS A 66 -7.05 17.48 -2.74
N ARG A 67 -6.30 18.32 -1.98
CA ARG A 67 -4.92 18.72 -2.31
C ARG A 67 -3.99 17.50 -2.44
N TYR A 68 -4.10 16.52 -1.55
CA TYR A 68 -3.29 15.29 -1.62
C TYR A 68 -3.56 14.50 -2.89
N CYS A 69 -4.80 14.50 -3.37
CA CYS A 69 -5.19 13.83 -4.60
C CYS A 69 -4.59 14.52 -5.82
N GLN A 70 -4.56 15.86 -5.83
CA GLN A 70 -3.90 16.64 -6.88
C GLN A 70 -2.39 16.37 -6.90
N SER A 71 -1.75 16.32 -5.72
CA SER A 71 -0.31 16.01 -5.61
C SER A 71 0.05 14.59 -6.02
N PHE A 72 -0.83 13.62 -5.79
CA PHE A 72 -0.56 12.21 -6.04
C PHE A 72 -0.80 11.78 -7.50
N LYS A 73 -1.73 12.43 -8.20
CA LYS A 73 -2.08 12.11 -9.60
C LYS A 73 -0.87 11.94 -10.53
N PRO A 74 0.15 12.82 -10.52
CA PRO A 74 1.34 12.64 -11.36
C PRO A 74 2.07 11.33 -11.08
N THR A 75 2.29 10.99 -9.80
CA THR A 75 2.93 9.74 -9.39
C THR A 75 2.13 8.52 -9.84
N PHE A 76 0.80 8.57 -9.69
CA PHE A 76 -0.09 7.51 -10.15
C PHE A 76 0.02 7.30 -11.67
N TYR A 77 -0.04 8.37 -12.47
CA TYR A 77 0.06 8.26 -13.93
C TYR A 77 1.44 7.78 -14.37
N GLN A 78 2.51 8.23 -13.71
CA GLN A 78 3.85 7.73 -13.97
C GLN A 78 3.95 6.22 -13.75
N PHE A 79 3.37 5.70 -12.65
CA PHE A 79 3.33 4.27 -12.37
C PHE A 79 2.55 3.49 -13.43
N VAL A 80 1.35 3.98 -13.77
CA VAL A 80 0.48 3.39 -14.80
C VAL A 80 1.19 3.33 -16.15
N GLU A 81 1.84 4.42 -16.55
CA GLU A 81 2.53 4.51 -17.84
C GLU A 81 3.78 3.63 -17.89
N LYS A 82 4.56 3.60 -16.81
CA LYS A 82 5.78 2.81 -16.70
C LYS A 82 5.50 1.31 -16.90
N TYR A 83 4.45 0.81 -16.25
CA TYR A 83 4.12 -0.62 -16.23
C TYR A 83 2.95 -1.02 -17.13
N LYS A 84 2.38 -0.07 -17.88
CA LYS A 84 1.27 -0.28 -18.83
C LYS A 84 0.01 -0.87 -18.20
N PHE A 85 -0.33 -0.43 -16.98
CA PHE A 85 -1.63 -0.77 -16.38
C PHE A 85 -2.78 -0.15 -17.18
N LYS A 86 -3.85 -0.92 -17.38
CA LYS A 86 -5.16 -0.30 -17.66
C LYS A 86 -5.60 0.43 -16.40
N SER A 87 -6.09 1.66 -16.54
CA SER A 87 -6.56 2.42 -15.38
C SER A 87 -7.74 3.32 -15.67
N ASP A 88 -8.47 3.63 -14.60
CA ASP A 88 -9.56 4.61 -14.58
C ASP A 88 -9.46 5.51 -13.33
N VAL A 89 -10.05 6.70 -13.39
CA VAL A 89 -10.07 7.67 -12.29
C VAL A 89 -11.49 8.03 -11.93
N ILE A 90 -11.89 7.63 -10.72
CA ILE A 90 -13.20 7.93 -10.17
C ILE A 90 -13.06 9.15 -9.26
N GLN A 91 -13.89 10.16 -9.51
CA GLN A 91 -14.03 11.32 -8.64
C GLN A 91 -15.25 11.12 -7.75
N ILE A 92 -15.01 10.86 -6.47
CA ILE A 92 -16.05 10.86 -5.46
C ILE A 92 -16.08 12.26 -4.84
N SER A 93 -17.26 12.87 -4.85
CA SER A 93 -17.51 13.97 -3.93
C SER A 93 -17.99 13.34 -2.64
N MET A 94 -17.29 13.56 -1.52
CA MET A 94 -17.75 13.05 -0.22
C MET A 94 -19.18 13.53 0.11
N SER A 95 -19.62 14.63 -0.51
CA SER A 95 -20.98 15.17 -0.43
C SER A 95 -22.01 14.53 -1.38
N ASN A 96 -21.62 13.76 -2.42
CA ASN A 96 -22.53 13.19 -3.41
C ASN A 96 -22.04 11.80 -3.89
N ILE A 97 -22.14 10.82 -3.00
CA ILE A 97 -21.87 9.42 -3.33
C ILE A 97 -23.07 8.83 -4.09
N THR A 98 -22.93 8.59 -5.39
CA THR A 98 -23.96 7.90 -6.18
C THR A 98 -24.10 6.43 -5.76
N GLN A 99 -25.31 5.85 -5.91
CA GLN A 99 -25.61 4.43 -5.56
C GLN A 99 -24.57 3.46 -6.18
N THR A 100 -24.18 3.75 -7.42
CA THR A 100 -23.34 2.90 -8.28
C THR A 100 -21.99 2.55 -7.63
N TYR A 101 -21.43 3.44 -6.81
CA TYR A 101 -20.13 3.22 -6.19
C TYR A 101 -20.20 2.84 -4.70
N ARG A 102 -21.39 2.72 -4.10
CA ARG A 102 -21.51 2.46 -2.65
C ARG A 102 -20.77 1.20 -2.18
N ARG A 103 -20.74 0.13 -2.99
CA ARG A 103 -20.01 -1.10 -2.65
C ARG A 103 -18.50 -0.90 -2.56
N LEU A 104 -17.94 -0.06 -3.43
CA LEU A 104 -16.54 0.34 -3.40
C LEU A 104 -16.27 1.35 -2.28
N ILE A 105 -17.15 2.34 -2.13
CA ILE A 105 -16.99 3.46 -1.19
C ILE A 105 -17.05 3.01 0.27
N ASN A 106 -17.86 2.01 0.62
CA ASN A 106 -17.87 1.48 2.00
C ASN A 106 -16.50 0.93 2.45
N LYS A 107 -15.63 0.56 1.51
CA LYS A 107 -14.26 0.10 1.79
C LYS A 107 -13.23 1.23 1.74
N ILE A 108 -13.56 2.37 1.13
CA ILE A 108 -12.67 3.51 0.94
C ILE A 108 -12.86 4.50 2.09
N LYS A 109 -11.92 4.45 3.05
CA LYS A 109 -11.94 5.34 4.22
C LYS A 109 -11.32 6.72 3.96
N ALA A 110 -10.52 6.86 2.91
CA ALA A 110 -9.77 8.08 2.59
C ALA A 110 -9.49 8.18 1.09
N VAL A 111 -9.20 9.39 0.62
CA VAL A 111 -8.71 9.65 -0.74
C VAL A 111 -7.35 10.39 -0.67
N PRO A 112 -6.44 10.18 -1.63
CA PRO A 112 -6.56 9.25 -2.75
C PRO A 112 -6.45 7.79 -2.30
N THR A 113 -7.17 6.89 -2.97
CA THR A 113 -7.03 5.43 -2.78
C THR A 113 -6.91 4.78 -4.15
N VAL A 114 -5.93 3.90 -4.31
CA VAL A 114 -5.77 3.06 -5.50
C VAL A 114 -6.35 1.69 -5.20
N ILE A 115 -7.15 1.17 -6.11
CA ILE A 115 -7.78 -0.14 -6.05
C ILE A 115 -7.21 -0.99 -7.18
N LEU A 116 -6.83 -2.22 -6.87
CA LEU A 116 -6.46 -3.24 -7.85
C LEU A 116 -7.71 -4.08 -8.16
N LEU A 117 -8.08 -4.16 -9.43
CA LEU A 117 -9.18 -4.97 -9.94
C LEU A 117 -8.65 -6.10 -10.80
N ASP A 118 -9.22 -7.29 -10.65
CA ASP A 118 -8.98 -8.41 -11.56
C ASP A 118 -9.61 -8.17 -12.95
N GLN A 119 -9.31 -9.06 -13.91
CA GLN A 119 -9.81 -8.92 -15.28
C GLN A 119 -11.34 -9.05 -15.38
N SER A 120 -11.99 -9.79 -14.48
CA SER A 120 -13.45 -9.90 -14.47
C SER A 120 -14.13 -8.67 -13.86
N GLY A 121 -13.41 -7.91 -13.03
CA GLY A 121 -13.94 -6.76 -12.29
C GLY A 121 -14.71 -7.16 -11.03
N ASP A 122 -14.67 -8.44 -10.65
CA ASP A 122 -15.41 -8.99 -9.52
C ASP A 122 -14.60 -8.90 -8.22
N GLN A 123 -13.28 -9.09 -8.29
CA GLN A 123 -12.40 -9.00 -7.13
C GLN A 123 -11.66 -7.67 -7.11
N SER A 124 -11.80 -6.96 -5.99
CA SER A 124 -11.15 -5.68 -5.74
C SER A 124 -10.39 -5.70 -4.41
N THR A 125 -9.15 -5.24 -4.41
CA THR A 125 -8.39 -4.98 -3.16
C THR A 125 -7.87 -3.55 -3.14
N ILE A 126 -7.73 -2.99 -1.94
CA ILE A 126 -6.99 -1.75 -1.76
C ILE A 126 -5.53 -2.04 -2.13
N PHE A 127 -5.04 -1.30 -3.11
CA PHE A 127 -3.65 -1.36 -3.56
C PHE A 127 -2.82 -0.39 -2.71
N SER A 128 -3.19 0.88 -2.67
CA SER A 128 -2.53 1.89 -1.84
C SER A 128 -3.50 2.96 -1.37
N GLN A 129 -3.13 3.68 -0.31
CA GLN A 129 -3.91 4.81 0.22
C GLN A 129 -2.98 5.98 0.55
N GLY A 130 -3.44 7.19 0.28
CA GLY A 130 -2.72 8.42 0.54
C GLY A 130 -1.76 8.83 -0.59
N ASN A 131 -1.07 9.94 -0.37
CA ASN A 131 -0.08 10.47 -1.29
C ASN A 131 1.25 9.72 -1.12
N VAL A 132 1.42 8.61 -1.84
CA VAL A 132 2.60 7.74 -1.75
C VAL A 132 3.57 7.96 -2.91
N SER A 133 4.83 7.55 -2.73
CA SER A 133 5.86 7.64 -3.77
C SER A 133 5.69 6.57 -4.86
N LEU A 134 6.37 6.78 -6.01
CA LEU A 134 6.43 5.77 -7.08
C LEU A 134 7.00 4.44 -6.56
N GLN A 135 8.09 4.51 -5.79
CA GLN A 135 8.73 3.34 -5.19
C GLN A 135 7.77 2.59 -4.27
N CYS A 136 6.93 3.28 -3.49
CA CYS A 136 5.93 2.63 -2.67
C CYS A 136 4.91 1.84 -3.53
N LEU A 137 4.45 2.40 -4.65
CA LEU A 137 3.56 1.69 -5.58
C LEU A 137 4.24 0.45 -6.19
N GLU A 138 5.53 0.54 -6.52
CA GLU A 138 6.32 -0.60 -7.00
C GLU A 138 6.43 -1.70 -5.94
N GLN A 139 6.70 -1.35 -4.68
CA GLN A 139 6.77 -2.32 -3.58
C GLN A 139 5.42 -3.00 -3.32
N VAL A 140 4.33 -2.23 -3.32
CA VAL A 140 2.97 -2.77 -3.20
C VAL A 140 2.66 -3.75 -4.35
N ALA A 141 3.07 -3.43 -5.58
CA ALA A 141 2.86 -4.32 -6.73
C ALA A 141 3.58 -5.66 -6.54
N ILE A 142 4.82 -5.65 -6.06
CA ILE A 142 5.59 -6.86 -5.78
C ILE A 142 4.89 -7.71 -4.72
N GLN A 143 4.46 -7.09 -3.61
CA GLN A 143 3.73 -7.77 -2.55
C GLN A 143 2.39 -8.33 -3.04
N ALA A 144 1.70 -7.63 -3.93
CA ALA A 144 0.47 -8.12 -4.54
C ALA A 144 0.72 -9.38 -5.37
N CYS A 145 1.78 -9.40 -6.18
CA CYS A 145 2.19 -10.58 -6.95
C CYS A 145 2.43 -11.80 -6.03
N GLU A 146 3.16 -11.61 -4.93
CA GLU A 146 3.48 -12.69 -3.98
C GLU A 146 2.22 -13.26 -3.33
N LYS A 147 1.30 -12.40 -2.89
CA LYS A 147 0.02 -12.82 -2.29
C LYS A 147 -0.86 -13.58 -3.29
N ILE A 148 -0.89 -13.16 -4.54
CA ILE A 148 -1.66 -13.83 -5.60
C ILE A 148 -1.07 -15.23 -5.86
N LEU A 149 0.25 -15.36 -5.93
CA LEU A 149 0.92 -16.65 -6.10
C LEU A 149 0.64 -17.61 -4.94
N GLN A 150 0.69 -17.11 -3.70
CA GLN A 150 0.34 -17.90 -2.52
C GLN A 150 -1.11 -18.41 -2.57
N LYS A 151 -2.05 -17.56 -2.99
CA LYS A 151 -3.46 -17.93 -3.12
C LYS A 151 -3.67 -19.05 -4.14
N ILE A 152 -3.03 -18.94 -5.31
CA ILE A 152 -3.10 -19.97 -6.36
C ILE A 152 -2.61 -21.32 -5.81
N ASN A 153 -1.43 -21.33 -5.18
CA ASN A 153 -0.85 -22.57 -4.64
C ASN A 153 -1.67 -23.18 -3.50
N SER A 154 -2.50 -22.39 -2.80
CA SER A 154 -3.37 -22.87 -1.73
C SER A 154 -4.75 -23.38 -2.20
N GLU A 155 -5.20 -22.99 -3.39
CA GLU A 155 -6.48 -23.45 -3.97
C GLU A 155 -6.33 -24.75 -4.78
N ASP A 156 -5.09 -25.14 -5.12
CA ASP A 156 -4.74 -26.38 -5.82
C ASP A 156 -4.48 -27.58 -4.88
N LEU A 157 -4.73 -27.45 -3.56
CA LEU A 157 -4.56 -28.50 -2.54
C LEU A 157 -5.90 -28.83 -1.85
#